data_AF-A0A0L7KG32-F1
#
_entry.id   AF-A0A0L7KG32-F1
#
_cell.length_a   1.000
_cell.length_b   1.000
_cell.length_c   1.000
_cell.angle_alpha   90.00
_cell.angle_beta   90.00
_cell.angle_gamma   90.00
#
_symmetry.space_group_name_H-M   'P 1'
#
loop_
_entity.id
_entity.type
_entity.pdbx_description
1 polymer ?
#
loop_
_entity_poly.entity_id
_entity_poly.type
_entity_poly.pdbx_seq_one_letter_code
_entity_poly.pdbx_strand_id
1 'polypeptide(L)'
;MEGKRKQCKEQYDKETQQIILKEKIQKELSQKLAALETNIDIYDIPTCVCEKSLADKTEKFCLHCGYGLGSVAPSVGLIGSVAVNVWKTAALLAAAQKGTEEGIAKAIEVVISKYGVNKLYGVPLEKSITANNFKNITFYIEAIQDRYKTMVCVADPIDDSGPLCFLKEFLNDELKLTRSIAASAQNVVADATEKVTLVTKAEVSAAETASVNLYYTIAYSVIAILFIILVMLIIYLILRYRRKTKMKKKLQYIKLLNV
;
A
#
# COMPACT_ATOMS: atom_id res chain seq x y z
N MET A 1 -42.75 -9.35 3.93
CA MET A 1 -41.48 -9.55 4.69
C MET A 1 -40.41 -10.34 3.92
N GLU A 2 -40.60 -10.66 2.64
CA GLU A 2 -39.68 -11.53 1.88
C GLU A 2 -38.52 -10.80 1.16
N GLY A 3 -38.65 -9.49 0.87
CA GLY A 3 -37.64 -8.73 0.14
C GLY A 3 -36.35 -8.44 0.92
N LYS A 4 -36.47 -8.12 2.23
CA LYS A 4 -35.30 -7.82 3.09
C LYS A 4 -34.41 -9.04 3.35
N ARG A 5 -35.01 -10.24 3.34
CA ARG A 5 -34.29 -11.51 3.55
C ARG A 5 -33.48 -11.93 2.31
N LYS A 6 -33.92 -11.55 1.11
CA LYS A 6 -33.20 -11.78 -0.15
C LYS A 6 -32.00 -10.85 -0.30
N GLN A 7 -32.17 -9.55 0.00
CA GLN A 7 -31.07 -8.57 -0.06
C GLN A 7 -29.93 -8.91 0.90
N CYS A 8 -30.23 -9.35 2.13
CA CYS A 8 -29.20 -9.73 3.10
C CYS A 8 -28.43 -11.00 2.67
N LYS A 9 -29.09 -11.92 1.96
CA LYS A 9 -28.45 -13.12 1.39
C LYS A 9 -27.52 -12.79 0.23
N GLU A 10 -27.96 -11.90 -0.67
CA GLU A 10 -27.12 -11.43 -1.79
C GLU A 10 -25.90 -10.63 -1.31
N GLN A 11 -26.06 -9.85 -0.23
CA GLN A 11 -24.96 -9.09 0.35
C GLN A 11 -23.93 -10.02 1.01
N TYR A 12 -24.39 -11.03 1.76
CA TYR A 12 -23.53 -12.05 2.36
C TYR A 12 -22.78 -12.88 1.31
N ASP A 13 -23.45 -13.34 0.24
CA ASP A 13 -22.79 -14.12 -0.82
C ASP A 13 -21.72 -13.29 -1.55
N LYS A 14 -21.96 -11.99 -1.75
CA LYS A 14 -21.02 -11.09 -2.42
C LYS A 14 -19.79 -10.80 -1.56
N GLU A 15 -19.98 -10.63 -0.25
CA GLU A 15 -18.87 -10.45 0.71
C GLU A 15 -18.06 -11.75 0.85
N THR A 16 -18.73 -12.91 0.90
CA THR A 16 -18.07 -14.22 0.96
C THR A 16 -17.25 -14.48 -0.29
N GLN A 17 -17.76 -14.15 -1.48
CA GLN A 17 -16.99 -14.26 -2.72
C GLN A 17 -15.77 -13.33 -2.76
N GLN A 18 -15.86 -12.12 -2.22
CA GLN A 18 -14.71 -11.21 -2.15
C GLN A 18 -13.63 -11.71 -1.20
N ILE A 19 -14.00 -12.32 -0.06
CA ILE A 19 -13.05 -12.88 0.91
C ILE A 19 -12.31 -14.07 0.29
N ILE A 20 -13.05 -15.00 -0.35
CA ILE A 20 -12.46 -16.16 -1.04
C ILE A 20 -11.47 -15.72 -2.14
N LEU A 21 -11.82 -14.68 -2.90
CA LEU A 21 -10.94 -14.16 -3.95
C LEU A 21 -9.65 -13.56 -3.36
N LYS A 22 -9.74 -12.83 -2.24
CA LYS A 22 -8.58 -12.28 -1.54
C LYS A 22 -7.68 -13.38 -0.96
N GLU A 23 -8.26 -14.38 -0.31
CA GLU A 23 -7.50 -15.52 0.23
C GLU A 23 -6.80 -16.31 -0.87
N LYS A 24 -7.45 -16.49 -2.02
CA LYS A 24 -6.86 -17.20 -3.16
C LYS A 24 -5.66 -16.46 -3.75
N ILE A 25 -5.75 -15.13 -3.87
CA ILE A 25 -4.62 -14.28 -4.29
C ILE A 25 -3.48 -14.35 -3.28
N GLN A 26 -3.80 -14.28 -1.97
CA GLN A 26 -2.80 -14.33 -0.90
C GLN A 26 -2.08 -15.68 -0.84
N LYS A 27 -2.80 -16.78 -1.11
CA LYS A 27 -2.25 -18.14 -1.17
C LYS A 27 -1.36 -18.38 -2.40
N GLU A 28 -1.74 -17.86 -3.57
CA GLU A 28 -0.86 -17.90 -4.74
C GLU A 28 0.42 -17.06 -4.54
N LEU A 29 0.30 -15.91 -3.87
CA LEU A 29 1.43 -15.07 -3.50
C LEU A 29 2.41 -15.76 -2.55
N SER A 30 1.92 -16.41 -1.49
CA SER A 30 2.79 -17.11 -0.53
C SER A 30 3.48 -18.32 -1.16
N GLN A 31 2.80 -19.08 -2.03
CA GLN A 31 3.43 -20.18 -2.76
C GLN A 31 4.52 -19.69 -3.73
N LYS A 32 4.31 -18.56 -4.41
CA LYS A 32 5.32 -18.00 -5.33
C LYS A 32 6.50 -17.37 -4.61
N LEU A 33 6.30 -16.81 -3.41
CA LEU A 33 7.39 -16.32 -2.56
C LEU A 33 8.22 -17.47 -1.98
N ALA A 34 7.59 -18.54 -1.51
CA ALA A 34 8.29 -19.71 -0.99
C ALA A 34 9.13 -20.42 -2.07
N ALA A 35 8.67 -20.44 -3.33
CA ALA A 35 9.44 -20.96 -4.46
C ALA A 35 10.64 -20.08 -4.85
N LEU A 36 10.66 -18.81 -4.43
CA LEU A 36 11.74 -17.85 -4.71
C LEU A 36 12.85 -17.91 -3.65
N GLU A 37 12.54 -18.41 -2.45
CA GLU A 37 13.45 -18.41 -1.30
C GLU A 37 14.47 -19.57 -1.32
N THR A 38 14.35 -20.51 -2.27
CA THR A 38 15.31 -21.61 -2.42
C THR A 38 16.25 -21.40 -3.61
N ASN A 39 17.54 -21.33 -3.30
CA ASN A 39 18.73 -21.50 -4.16
C ASN A 39 19.28 -20.26 -4.87
N ILE A 40 19.89 -19.36 -4.12
CA ILE A 40 21.11 -18.67 -4.57
C ILE A 40 22.11 -18.70 -3.40
N ASP A 41 22.84 -19.81 -3.27
CA ASP A 41 24.00 -19.87 -2.40
C ASP A 41 25.12 -19.00 -2.99
N ILE A 42 25.64 -18.08 -2.17
CA ILE A 42 26.69 -17.11 -2.53
C ILE A 42 28.05 -17.80 -2.80
N TYR A 43 28.16 -19.11 -2.57
CA TYR A 43 29.40 -19.87 -2.65
C TYR A 43 29.76 -20.43 -4.04
N ASP A 44 28.92 -20.29 -5.06
CA ASP A 44 29.17 -20.86 -6.41
C ASP A 44 29.92 -19.93 -7.38
N ILE A 45 30.44 -18.78 -6.94
CA ILE A 45 31.24 -17.88 -7.79
C ILE A 45 32.70 -18.38 -7.81
N PRO A 46 33.20 -19.00 -8.89
CA PRO A 46 34.57 -19.50 -8.90
C PRO A 46 35.54 -18.33 -9.03
N THR A 47 36.52 -18.26 -8.14
CA THR A 47 37.66 -17.34 -8.20
C THR A 47 38.53 -17.66 -9.42
N CYS A 48 38.44 -16.83 -10.47
CA CYS A 48 39.18 -17.01 -11.72
C CYS A 48 40.64 -16.53 -11.62
N VAL A 49 41.58 -17.47 -11.73
CA VAL A 49 43.02 -17.21 -11.98
C VAL A 49 43.21 -16.82 -13.46
N CYS A 50 43.81 -15.66 -13.71
CA CYS A 50 44.00 -15.10 -15.04
C CYS A 50 45.43 -15.34 -15.56
N GLU A 51 45.59 -16.24 -16.52
CA GLU A 51 46.75 -16.24 -17.41
C GLU A 51 46.30 -16.14 -18.88
N LYS A 52 46.87 -15.14 -19.56
CA LYS A 52 46.72 -14.70 -20.98
C LYS A 52 45.68 -13.61 -21.30
N SER A 53 46.24 -12.43 -21.60
CA SER A 53 45.79 -11.29 -22.43
C SER A 53 44.33 -10.84 -22.27
N LEU A 54 44.13 -9.89 -21.36
CA LEU A 54 42.85 -9.25 -21.03
C LEU A 54 42.14 -8.59 -22.22
N ALA A 55 42.83 -8.23 -23.31
CA ALA A 55 42.24 -7.46 -24.41
C ALA A 55 41.50 -8.31 -25.47
N ASP A 56 41.91 -9.56 -25.69
CA ASP A 56 41.31 -10.43 -26.73
C ASP A 56 40.13 -11.25 -26.18
N LYS A 57 40.19 -11.62 -24.88
CA LYS A 57 39.09 -12.28 -24.15
C LYS A 57 37.93 -11.34 -23.83
N THR A 58 38.21 -10.07 -23.52
CA THR A 58 37.14 -9.09 -23.23
C THR A 58 36.29 -8.77 -24.45
N GLU A 59 36.86 -8.77 -25.67
CA GLU A 59 36.08 -8.54 -26.90
C GLU A 59 35.12 -9.71 -27.21
N LYS A 60 35.53 -10.97 -26.98
CA LYS A 60 34.68 -12.16 -27.17
C LYS A 60 33.65 -12.33 -26.05
N PHE A 61 34.01 -11.99 -24.82
CA PHE A 61 33.10 -12.02 -23.66
C PHE A 61 32.03 -10.92 -23.74
N CYS A 62 32.37 -9.72 -24.22
CA CYS A 62 31.40 -8.63 -24.40
C CYS A 62 30.35 -8.95 -25.50
N LEU A 63 30.77 -9.64 -26.57
CA LEU A 63 29.85 -10.19 -27.59
C LEU A 63 28.94 -11.31 -27.07
N HIS A 64 29.40 -12.12 -26.11
CA HIS A 64 28.58 -13.13 -25.45
C HIS A 64 27.68 -12.57 -24.33
N CYS A 65 28.13 -11.55 -23.60
CA CYS A 65 27.32 -10.86 -22.57
C CYS A 65 26.15 -10.08 -23.19
N GLY A 66 26.32 -9.56 -24.41
CA GLY A 66 25.23 -8.96 -25.20
C GLY A 66 24.10 -9.94 -25.52
N TYR A 67 24.39 -11.24 -25.63
CA TYR A 67 23.39 -12.28 -25.89
C TYR A 67 22.59 -12.69 -24.64
N GLY A 68 23.16 -12.47 -23.44
CA GLY A 68 22.49 -12.71 -22.14
C GLY A 68 21.55 -11.58 -21.70
N LEU A 69 21.69 -10.37 -22.25
CA LEU A 69 20.75 -9.27 -21.99
C LEU A 69 19.36 -9.53 -22.57
N GLY A 70 19.24 -10.43 -23.55
CA GLY A 70 17.95 -10.87 -24.11
C GLY A 70 17.14 -11.77 -23.18
N SER A 71 17.77 -12.50 -22.26
CA SER A 71 17.10 -13.44 -21.34
C SER A 71 16.82 -12.87 -19.94
N VAL A 72 17.47 -11.76 -19.55
CA VAL A 72 17.25 -11.12 -18.23
C VAL A 72 16.12 -10.09 -18.25
N ALA A 73 15.79 -9.53 -19.42
CA ALA A 73 14.71 -8.53 -19.56
C ALA A 73 13.30 -9.02 -19.14
N PRO A 74 12.87 -10.28 -19.41
CA PRO A 74 11.56 -10.76 -18.99
C PRO A 74 11.45 -10.92 -17.47
N SER A 75 12.52 -11.38 -16.82
CA SER A 75 12.57 -11.65 -15.38
C SER A 75 12.52 -10.38 -14.52
N VAL A 76 13.19 -9.30 -14.93
CA VAL A 76 13.14 -8.03 -14.18
C VAL A 76 11.75 -7.37 -14.29
N GLY A 77 11.08 -7.49 -15.44
CA GLY A 77 9.71 -7.00 -15.64
C GLY A 77 8.65 -7.77 -14.84
N LEU A 78 8.79 -9.10 -14.75
CA LEU A 78 7.87 -9.93 -13.97
C LEU A 78 8.10 -9.79 -12.45
N ILE A 79 9.34 -9.81 -12.00
CA ILE A 79 9.66 -9.72 -10.56
C ILE A 79 9.36 -8.31 -10.03
N GLY A 80 9.66 -7.27 -10.81
CA GLY A 80 9.37 -5.88 -10.44
C GLY A 80 7.87 -5.61 -10.31
N SER A 81 7.05 -6.11 -11.24
CA SER A 81 5.59 -5.91 -11.20
C SER A 81 4.92 -6.62 -10.01
N VAL A 82 5.38 -7.83 -9.65
CA VAL A 82 4.88 -8.55 -8.47
C VAL A 82 5.26 -7.82 -7.17
N ALA A 83 6.51 -7.38 -7.04
CA ALA A 83 6.98 -6.65 -5.86
C ALA A 83 6.19 -5.33 -5.66
N VAL A 84 5.98 -4.56 -6.73
CA VAL A 84 5.21 -3.31 -6.68
C VAL A 84 3.75 -3.55 -6.28
N ASN A 85 3.12 -4.61 -6.78
CA ASN A 85 1.74 -4.93 -6.43
C ASN A 85 1.60 -5.31 -4.95
N VAL A 86 2.52 -6.11 -4.40
CA VAL A 86 2.53 -6.45 -2.97
C VAL A 86 2.69 -5.20 -2.11
N TRP A 87 3.63 -4.33 -2.49
CA TRP A 87 3.90 -3.08 -1.77
C TRP A 87 2.70 -2.14 -1.79
N LYS A 88 2.04 -2.00 -2.95
CA LYS A 88 0.81 -1.21 -3.11
C LYS A 88 -0.33 -1.74 -2.25
N THR A 89 -0.49 -3.06 -2.16
CA THR A 89 -1.51 -3.67 -1.29
C THR A 89 -1.19 -3.42 0.19
N ALA A 90 0.06 -3.55 0.61
CA ALA A 90 0.48 -3.27 1.98
C ALA A 90 0.25 -1.80 2.36
N ALA A 91 0.60 -0.86 1.47
CA ALA A 91 0.39 0.57 1.67
C ALA A 91 -1.10 0.92 1.79
N LEU A 92 -1.95 0.34 0.93
CA LEU A 92 -3.41 0.52 1.01
C LEU A 92 -3.99 -0.04 2.32
N LEU A 93 -3.48 -1.17 2.79
CA LEU A 93 -3.94 -1.80 4.03
C LEU A 93 -3.54 -0.95 5.25
N ALA A 94 -2.31 -0.45 5.29
CA ALA A 94 -1.84 0.47 6.34
C ALA A 94 -2.63 1.79 6.33
N ALA A 95 -2.88 2.37 5.16
CA ALA A 95 -3.70 3.57 5.02
C ALA A 95 -5.12 3.34 5.54
N ALA A 96 -5.74 2.19 5.19
CA ALA A 96 -7.07 1.83 5.68
C ALA A 96 -7.12 1.67 7.20
N GLN A 97 -6.12 1.02 7.82
CA GLN A 97 -6.02 0.88 9.27
C GLN A 97 -5.94 2.25 9.96
N LYS A 98 -5.02 3.10 9.53
CA LYS A 98 -4.88 4.45 10.09
C LYS A 98 -6.13 5.31 9.89
N GLY A 99 -6.78 5.20 8.74
CA GLY A 99 -8.06 5.83 8.49
C GLY A 99 -9.16 5.35 9.43
N THR A 100 -9.22 4.05 9.74
CA THR A 100 -10.18 3.50 10.71
C THR A 100 -9.91 3.94 12.14
N GLU A 101 -8.65 4.01 12.56
CA GLU A 101 -8.26 4.50 13.90
C GLU A 101 -8.69 5.96 14.10
N GLU A 102 -8.38 6.82 13.14
CA GLU A 102 -8.77 8.23 13.14
C GLU A 102 -10.30 8.42 13.05
N GLY A 103 -10.98 7.55 12.30
CA GLY A 103 -12.44 7.52 12.25
C GLY A 103 -13.08 7.19 13.59
N ILE A 104 -12.54 6.20 14.30
CA ILE A 104 -12.99 5.80 15.64
C ILE A 104 -12.72 6.94 16.63
N ALA A 105 -11.53 7.53 16.61
CA ALA A 105 -11.20 8.67 17.46
C ALA A 105 -12.17 9.84 17.23
N LYS A 106 -12.51 10.14 15.97
CA LYS A 106 -13.48 11.18 15.64
C LYS A 106 -14.88 10.84 16.13
N ALA A 107 -15.31 9.59 16.01
CA ALA A 107 -16.61 9.16 16.54
C ALA A 107 -16.69 9.35 18.07
N ILE A 108 -15.63 8.99 18.78
CA ILE A 108 -15.51 9.19 20.24
C ILE A 108 -15.63 10.67 20.60
N GLU A 109 -14.88 11.54 19.90
CA GLU A 109 -14.90 13.00 20.08
C GLU A 109 -16.31 13.59 19.88
N VAL A 110 -17.01 13.17 18.82
CA VAL A 110 -18.36 13.66 18.52
C VAL A 110 -19.37 13.16 19.56
N VAL A 111 -19.23 11.92 20.05
CA VAL A 111 -20.10 11.38 21.11
C VAL A 111 -19.89 12.14 22.43
N ILE A 112 -18.64 12.40 22.82
CA ILE A 112 -18.31 13.17 24.03
C ILE A 112 -18.86 14.60 23.90
N SER A 113 -18.61 15.28 22.79
CA SER A 113 -19.05 16.67 22.62
C SER A 113 -20.58 16.82 22.57
N LYS A 114 -21.31 15.90 21.93
CA LYS A 114 -22.77 15.99 21.81
C LYS A 114 -23.52 15.54 23.05
N TYR A 115 -22.98 14.58 23.81
CA TYR A 115 -23.72 13.93 24.89
C TYR A 115 -23.03 14.03 26.25
N GLY A 116 -21.74 14.37 26.31
CA GLY A 116 -20.94 14.35 27.54
C GLY A 116 -20.84 12.96 28.17
N VAL A 117 -20.90 11.91 27.34
CA VAL A 117 -20.78 10.53 27.83
C VAL A 117 -19.37 10.01 27.61
N ASN A 118 -18.81 9.35 28.62
CA ASN A 118 -17.50 8.70 28.56
C ASN A 118 -17.61 7.15 28.52
N LYS A 119 -18.82 6.63 28.74
CA LYS A 119 -19.12 5.19 28.79
C LYS A 119 -20.43 4.87 28.06
N LEU A 120 -20.43 3.78 27.32
CA LEU A 120 -21.60 3.17 26.70
C LEU A 120 -21.71 1.73 27.19
N TYR A 121 -22.91 1.28 27.58
CA TYR A 121 -23.13 -0.03 28.22
C TYR A 121 -22.22 -0.28 29.45
N GLY A 122 -21.87 0.78 30.18
CA GLY A 122 -20.93 0.72 31.31
C GLY A 122 -19.45 0.54 30.92
N VAL A 123 -19.13 0.44 29.63
CA VAL A 123 -17.79 0.26 29.08
C VAL A 123 -17.26 1.60 28.53
N PRO A 124 -15.96 1.94 28.72
CA PRO A 124 -15.37 3.15 28.14
C PRO A 124 -15.52 3.22 26.62
N LEU A 125 -15.73 4.43 26.08
CA LEU A 125 -15.94 4.64 24.63
C LEU A 125 -14.88 4.00 23.74
N GLU A 126 -13.61 4.05 24.15
CA GLU A 126 -12.47 3.46 23.44
C GLU A 126 -12.60 1.95 23.21
N LYS A 127 -13.30 1.25 24.09
CA LYS A 127 -13.55 -0.20 23.98
C LYS A 127 -14.90 -0.50 23.35
N SER A 128 -15.87 0.39 23.53
CA SER A 128 -17.22 0.23 23.00
C SER A 128 -17.28 0.50 21.49
N ILE A 129 -16.52 1.50 21.00
CA ILE A 129 -16.47 1.87 19.59
C ILE A 129 -15.28 1.17 18.94
N THR A 130 -15.56 0.31 17.97
CA THR A 130 -14.58 -0.56 17.30
C THR A 130 -14.70 -0.42 15.79
N ALA A 131 -13.73 -0.97 15.06
CA ALA A 131 -13.75 -1.00 13.60
C ALA A 131 -15.02 -1.65 13.00
N ASN A 132 -15.71 -2.50 13.76
CA ASN A 132 -16.91 -3.20 13.30
C ASN A 132 -18.20 -2.39 13.47
N ASN A 133 -18.24 -1.44 14.42
CA ASN A 133 -19.48 -0.76 14.80
C ASN A 133 -19.43 0.76 14.64
N PHE A 134 -18.25 1.37 14.43
CA PHE A 134 -18.13 2.83 14.38
C PHE A 134 -18.89 3.49 13.22
N LYS A 135 -19.24 2.72 12.18
CA LYS A 135 -20.10 3.12 11.05
C LYS A 135 -21.56 2.71 11.21
N ASN A 136 -21.90 1.99 12.27
CA ASN A 136 -23.24 1.48 12.48
C ASN A 136 -24.08 2.51 13.25
N ILE A 137 -24.97 3.18 12.54
CA ILE A 137 -25.88 4.20 13.12
C ILE A 137 -26.73 3.59 14.24
N THR A 138 -27.24 2.37 14.05
CA THR A 138 -28.09 1.68 15.04
C THR A 138 -27.37 1.42 16.35
N PHE A 139 -26.08 1.08 16.30
CA PHE A 139 -25.26 0.89 17.49
C PHE A 139 -25.26 2.15 18.39
N TYR A 140 -25.05 3.34 17.80
CA TYR A 140 -25.07 4.58 18.57
C TYR A 140 -26.46 4.89 19.12
N ILE A 141 -27.51 4.67 18.33
CA ILE A 141 -28.88 4.90 18.78
C ILE A 141 -29.18 4.06 20.02
N GLU A 142 -28.93 2.75 19.95
CA GLU A 142 -29.22 1.82 21.05
C GLU A 142 -28.34 2.12 22.27
N ALA A 143 -27.03 2.35 22.06
CA ALA A 143 -26.09 2.59 23.15
C ALA A 143 -26.38 3.90 23.90
N ILE A 144 -26.77 4.96 23.18
CA ILE A 144 -27.10 6.26 23.79
C ILE A 144 -28.47 6.18 24.47
N GLN A 145 -29.44 5.46 23.91
CA GLN A 145 -30.73 5.22 24.56
C GLN A 145 -30.59 4.38 25.84
N ASP A 146 -29.76 3.35 25.82
CA ASP A 146 -29.43 2.57 27.01
C ASP A 146 -28.79 3.46 28.08
N ARG A 147 -27.79 4.26 27.68
CA ARG A 147 -27.14 5.22 28.59
C ARG A 147 -28.15 6.20 29.15
N TYR A 148 -29.05 6.75 28.33
CA TYR A 148 -30.09 7.67 28.77
C TYR A 148 -31.02 7.04 29.84
N LYS A 149 -31.42 5.78 29.65
CA LYS A 149 -32.31 5.06 30.57
C LYS A 149 -31.61 4.72 31.90
N THR A 150 -30.38 4.22 31.82
CA THR A 150 -29.60 3.74 32.98
C THR A 150 -28.91 4.85 33.76
N MET A 151 -28.72 6.01 33.14
CA MET A 151 -28.06 7.18 33.74
C MET A 151 -28.91 7.80 34.85
N VAL A 152 -28.29 7.96 36.01
CA VAL A 152 -28.79 8.80 37.09
C VAL A 152 -28.14 10.17 36.95
N CYS A 153 -28.94 11.20 36.76
CA CYS A 153 -28.48 12.58 36.80
C CYS A 153 -28.42 13.01 38.26
N VAL A 154 -27.22 13.10 38.81
CA VAL A 154 -26.98 13.67 40.14
C VAL A 154 -26.24 14.98 39.94
N ALA A 155 -26.70 16.04 40.60
CA ALA A 155 -25.96 17.29 40.69
C ALA A 155 -24.77 17.07 41.65
N ASP A 156 -23.69 16.45 41.17
CA ASP A 156 -22.44 16.31 41.90
C ASP A 156 -21.48 17.45 41.50
N PRO A 157 -20.70 18.06 42.41
CA PRO A 157 -19.87 19.24 42.11
C PRO A 157 -18.63 18.95 41.24
N ILE A 158 -18.45 17.71 40.77
CA ILE A 158 -17.28 17.26 39.99
C ILE A 158 -17.65 16.94 38.52
N ASP A 159 -18.93 16.71 38.24
CA ASP A 159 -19.41 16.34 36.91
C ASP A 159 -20.57 17.29 36.55
N ASP A 160 -20.25 18.37 35.85
CA ASP A 160 -21.25 19.22 35.20
C ASP A 160 -22.20 18.28 34.47
N SER A 161 -23.45 18.19 34.94
CA SER A 161 -24.52 17.37 34.39
C SER A 161 -24.48 17.43 32.86
N GLY A 162 -23.90 16.41 32.22
CA GLY A 162 -23.51 16.51 30.80
C GLY A 162 -24.70 16.80 29.87
N PRO A 163 -24.46 17.12 28.59
CA PRO A 163 -25.51 17.39 27.62
C PRO A 163 -26.64 16.33 27.58
N LEU A 164 -26.34 15.05 27.86
CA LEU A 164 -27.36 14.01 27.99
C LEU A 164 -28.25 14.16 29.23
N CYS A 165 -27.75 14.67 30.36
CA CYS A 165 -28.55 15.00 31.55
C CYS A 165 -29.51 16.16 31.26
N PHE A 166 -29.00 17.25 30.68
CA PHE A 166 -29.84 18.36 30.26
C PHE A 166 -30.94 17.88 29.30
N LEU A 167 -30.61 17.00 28.37
CA LEU A 167 -31.58 16.40 27.45
C LEU A 167 -32.65 15.59 28.19
N LYS A 168 -32.30 14.88 29.26
CA LYS A 168 -33.21 14.08 30.09
C LYS A 168 -34.17 14.93 30.92
N GLU A 169 -33.71 16.06 31.45
CA GLU A 169 -34.57 16.99 32.19
C GLU A 169 -35.52 17.78 31.28
N PHE A 170 -35.06 18.16 30.07
CA PHE A 170 -35.85 18.96 29.13
C PHE A 170 -36.81 18.15 28.25
N LEU A 171 -36.44 16.92 27.86
CA LEU A 171 -37.25 16.09 26.97
C LEU A 171 -38.00 15.01 27.76
N ASN A 172 -39.14 15.38 28.33
CA ASN A 172 -40.14 14.43 28.87
C ASN A 172 -40.91 13.65 27.78
N ASP A 173 -40.44 13.69 26.52
CA ASP A 173 -41.06 13.06 25.36
C ASP A 173 -40.06 12.11 24.66
N GLU A 174 -40.31 10.81 24.81
CA GLU A 174 -39.46 9.72 24.30
C GLU A 174 -39.31 9.75 22.77
N LEU A 175 -40.29 10.31 22.06
CA LEU A 175 -40.32 10.35 20.61
C LEU A 175 -39.44 11.48 20.06
N LYS A 176 -39.38 12.63 20.75
CA LYS A 176 -38.44 13.72 20.44
C LYS A 176 -36.99 13.32 20.75
N LEU A 177 -36.77 12.62 21.86
CA LEU A 177 -35.48 12.06 22.23
C LEU A 177 -34.95 11.13 21.14
N THR A 178 -35.77 10.16 20.72
CA THR A 178 -35.38 9.16 19.71
C THR A 178 -34.99 9.81 18.38
N ARG A 179 -35.70 10.85 17.94
CA ARG A 179 -35.32 11.60 16.72
C ARG A 179 -34.01 12.36 16.88
N SER A 180 -33.81 13.01 18.02
CA SER A 180 -32.58 13.76 18.31
C SER A 180 -31.35 12.84 18.34
N ILE A 181 -31.47 11.69 19.00
CA ILE A 181 -30.43 10.66 19.05
C ILE A 181 -30.17 10.12 17.64
N ALA A 182 -31.20 9.80 16.86
CA ALA A 182 -31.04 9.30 15.51
C ALA A 182 -30.31 10.29 14.59
N ALA A 183 -30.68 11.57 14.61
CA ALA A 183 -30.02 12.60 13.82
C ALA A 183 -28.55 12.79 14.22
N SER A 184 -28.27 12.76 15.53
CA SER A 184 -26.91 12.90 16.03
C SER A 184 -26.05 11.66 15.78
N ALA A 185 -26.62 10.46 15.86
CA ALA A 185 -25.95 9.22 15.46
C ALA A 185 -25.56 9.20 13.98
N GLN A 186 -26.41 9.76 13.10
CA GLN A 186 -26.05 9.97 11.70
C GLN A 186 -24.86 10.91 11.54
N ASN A 187 -24.83 12.02 12.28
CA ASN A 187 -23.70 12.95 12.26
C ASN A 187 -22.41 12.31 12.77
N VAL A 188 -22.46 11.52 13.85
CA VAL A 188 -21.30 10.77 14.36
C VAL A 188 -20.72 9.88 13.27
N VAL A 189 -21.57 9.10 12.59
CA VAL A 189 -21.14 8.20 11.51
C VAL A 189 -20.64 8.97 10.29
N ALA A 190 -21.28 10.10 9.95
CA ALA A 190 -20.87 10.95 8.84
C ALA A 190 -19.48 11.54 9.07
N ASP A 191 -19.26 12.21 10.21
CA ASP A 191 -17.99 12.84 10.57
C ASP A 191 -16.86 11.80 10.67
N ALA A 192 -17.15 10.64 11.27
CA ALA A 192 -16.20 9.54 11.35
C ALA A 192 -15.85 8.99 9.96
N THR A 193 -16.85 8.85 9.08
CA THR A 193 -16.63 8.35 7.71
C THR A 193 -15.86 9.36 6.87
N GLU A 194 -16.16 10.64 6.99
CA GLU A 194 -15.41 11.71 6.34
C GLU A 194 -13.95 11.74 6.82
N LYS A 195 -13.72 11.60 8.13
CA LYS A 195 -12.36 11.52 8.67
C LYS A 195 -11.59 10.32 8.12
N VAL A 196 -12.23 9.15 8.00
CA VAL A 196 -11.64 7.96 7.37
C VAL A 196 -11.25 8.26 5.93
N THR A 197 -12.15 8.84 5.13
CA THR A 197 -11.86 9.08 3.70
C THR A 197 -10.75 10.11 3.52
N LEU A 198 -10.71 11.15 4.34
CA LEU A 198 -9.65 12.15 4.32
C LEU A 198 -8.28 11.54 4.67
N VAL A 199 -8.20 10.80 5.78
CA VAL A 199 -6.93 10.20 6.25
C VAL A 199 -6.46 9.11 5.30
N THR A 200 -7.35 8.21 4.86
CA THR A 200 -6.96 7.17 3.90
C THR A 200 -6.44 7.78 2.59
N LYS A 201 -7.09 8.83 2.06
CA LYS A 201 -6.62 9.52 0.86
C LYS A 201 -5.25 10.18 1.08
N ALA A 202 -5.04 10.83 2.22
CA ALA A 202 -3.75 11.45 2.54
C ALA A 202 -2.62 10.42 2.59
N GLU A 203 -2.81 9.31 3.31
CA GLU A 203 -1.81 8.24 3.44
C GLU A 203 -1.50 7.56 2.10
N VAL A 204 -2.53 7.28 1.28
CA VAL A 204 -2.33 6.75 -0.07
C VAL A 204 -1.53 7.72 -0.93
N SER A 205 -1.85 9.01 -0.89
CA SER A 205 -1.12 10.03 -1.66
C SER A 205 0.35 10.17 -1.22
N ALA A 206 0.63 10.03 0.07
CA ALA A 206 1.98 10.04 0.61
C ALA A 206 2.79 8.82 0.13
N ALA A 207 2.16 7.63 0.14
CA ALA A 207 2.78 6.41 -0.38
C ALA A 207 3.05 6.48 -1.89
N GLU A 208 2.11 7.03 -2.68
CA GLU A 208 2.30 7.25 -4.11
C GLU A 208 3.44 8.23 -4.38
N THR A 209 3.50 9.35 -3.65
CA THR A 209 4.58 10.34 -3.79
C THR A 209 5.96 9.74 -3.48
N ALA A 210 6.06 8.95 -2.42
CA ALA A 210 7.30 8.24 -2.08
C ALA A 210 7.72 7.27 -3.19
N SER A 211 6.77 6.54 -3.78
CA SER A 211 7.04 5.60 -4.88
C SER A 211 7.53 6.30 -6.15
N VAL A 212 6.97 7.48 -6.49
CA VAL A 212 7.38 8.27 -7.64
C VAL A 212 8.81 8.79 -7.48
N ASN A 213 9.18 9.25 -6.28
CA ASN A 213 10.55 9.71 -6.01
C ASN A 213 11.59 8.58 -6.15
N LEU A 214 11.25 7.36 -5.71
CA LEU A 214 12.09 6.18 -5.92
C LEU A 214 12.22 5.83 -7.40
N TYR A 215 11.13 5.92 -8.17
CA TYR A 215 11.17 5.71 -9.60
C TYR A 215 12.09 6.71 -10.31
N TYR A 216 12.01 8.00 -9.97
CA TYR A 216 12.91 9.01 -10.54
C TYR A 216 14.37 8.72 -10.23
N THR A 217 14.71 8.37 -9.00
CA THR A 217 16.10 8.04 -8.61
C THR A 217 16.63 6.81 -9.36
N ILE A 218 15.81 5.77 -9.52
CA ILE A 218 16.16 4.59 -10.33
C ILE A 218 16.31 4.99 -11.81
N ALA A 219 15.39 5.79 -12.35
CA ALA A 219 15.43 6.24 -13.74
C ALA A 219 16.71 7.03 -14.05
N TYR A 220 17.12 7.95 -13.18
CA TYR A 220 18.39 8.67 -13.34
C TYR A 220 19.61 7.74 -13.31
N SER A 221 19.61 6.72 -12.45
CA SER A 221 20.68 5.71 -12.42
C SER A 221 20.75 4.92 -13.74
N VAL A 222 19.61 4.48 -14.27
CA VAL A 222 19.55 3.75 -15.55
C VAL A 222 20.02 4.63 -16.71
N ILE A 223 19.58 5.89 -16.75
CA ILE A 223 20.03 6.86 -17.76
C ILE A 223 21.54 7.06 -17.71
N ALA A 224 22.13 7.17 -16.51
CA ALA A 224 23.58 7.29 -16.35
C ALA A 224 24.34 6.07 -16.90
N ILE A 225 23.85 4.85 -16.63
CA ILE A 225 24.43 3.61 -17.17
C ILE A 225 24.36 3.59 -18.71
N LEU A 226 23.22 3.99 -19.29
CA LEU A 226 23.06 4.07 -20.75
C LEU A 226 24.08 5.03 -21.38
N PHE A 227 24.35 6.19 -20.77
CA PHE A 227 25.37 7.12 -21.26
C PHE A 227 26.78 6.51 -21.23
N ILE A 228 27.15 5.80 -20.16
CA ILE A 228 28.45 5.12 -20.06
C ILE A 228 28.60 4.08 -21.16
N ILE A 229 27.57 3.25 -21.39
CA ILE A 229 27.57 2.24 -22.46
C ILE A 229 27.72 2.90 -23.83
N LEU A 230 27.01 4.00 -24.08
CA LEU A 230 27.04 4.74 -25.35
C LEU A 230 28.45 5.30 -25.63
N VAL A 231 29.10 5.90 -24.63
CA VAL A 231 30.49 6.39 -24.74
C VAL A 231 31.45 5.24 -25.01
N MET A 232 31.34 4.13 -24.28
CA MET A 232 32.14 2.93 -24.51
C MET A 232 31.98 2.39 -25.94
N LEU A 233 30.75 2.42 -26.48
CA LEU A 233 30.45 2.04 -27.86
C LEU A 233 31.12 2.96 -28.89
N ILE A 234 31.05 4.29 -28.69
CA ILE A 234 31.69 5.26 -29.59
C ILE A 234 33.21 5.06 -29.60
N ILE A 235 33.84 4.98 -28.42
CA ILE A 235 35.30 4.74 -28.30
C ILE A 235 35.66 3.42 -28.97
N TYR A 236 34.90 2.37 -28.72
CA TYR A 236 35.10 1.05 -29.34
C TYR A 236 35.03 1.14 -30.88
N LEU A 237 34.02 1.81 -31.44
CA LEU A 237 33.89 1.98 -32.89
C LEU A 237 35.07 2.75 -33.50
N ILE A 238 35.55 3.81 -32.84
CA ILE A 238 36.73 4.57 -33.26
C ILE A 238 37.98 3.67 -33.26
N LEU A 239 38.21 2.93 -32.17
CA LEU A 239 39.35 2.02 -32.06
C LEU A 239 39.30 0.91 -33.11
N ARG A 240 38.13 0.32 -33.33
CA ARG A 240 37.90 -0.71 -34.35
C ARG A 240 38.15 -0.17 -35.76
N TYR A 241 37.66 1.03 -36.05
CA TYR A 241 37.92 1.70 -37.33
C TYR A 241 39.41 1.94 -37.56
N ARG A 242 40.15 2.41 -36.54
CA ARG A 242 41.62 2.60 -36.60
C ARG A 242 42.38 1.28 -36.80
N ARG A 243 41.96 0.18 -36.14
CA ARG A 243 42.57 -1.15 -36.35
C ARG A 243 42.37 -1.64 -37.79
N LYS A 244 41.15 -1.53 -38.33
CA LYS A 244 40.83 -1.92 -39.71
C LYS A 244 41.64 -1.14 -40.75
N THR A 245 41.78 0.17 -40.59
CA THR A 245 42.57 1.00 -41.53
C THR A 245 44.06 0.68 -41.47
N LYS A 246 44.64 0.45 -40.28
CA LYS A 246 46.04 -0.01 -40.14
C LYS A 246 46.29 -1.35 -40.84
N MET A 247 45.37 -2.31 -40.71
CA MET A 247 45.51 -3.63 -41.36
C MET A 247 45.46 -3.53 -42.89
N LYS A 248 44.57 -2.69 -43.45
CA LYS A 248 44.53 -2.44 -44.90
C LYS A 248 45.84 -1.86 -45.44
N LYS A 249 46.42 -0.90 -44.73
CA LYS A 249 47.73 -0.31 -45.09
C LYS A 249 48.85 -1.35 -45.07
N LYS A 250 48.94 -2.17 -44.01
CA LYS A 250 49.94 -3.25 -43.92
C LYS A 250 49.87 -4.23 -45.09
N LEU A 251 48.65 -4.59 -45.51
CA LEU A 251 48.43 -5.52 -46.61
C LEU A 251 48.89 -4.94 -47.97
N GLN A 252 48.78 -3.62 -48.16
CA GLN A 252 49.32 -2.94 -49.35
C GLN A 252 50.85 -2.92 -49.35
N TYR A 253 51.49 -2.66 -48.20
CA TYR A 253 52.96 -2.69 -48.10
C TYR A 253 53.54 -4.07 -48.37
N ILE A 254 52.91 -5.14 -47.85
CA ILE A 254 53.35 -6.53 -48.12
C ILE A 254 53.25 -6.85 -49.62
N LYS A 255 52.21 -6.37 -50.30
CA LYS A 255 52.05 -6.58 -51.75
C LYS A 255 53.12 -5.87 -52.59
N LEU A 256 53.60 -4.70 -52.16
CA LEU A 256 54.63 -3.94 -52.87
C LEU A 256 56.04 -4.52 -52.69
N LEU A 257 56.30 -5.22 -51.57
CA LEU A 257 57.61 -5.83 -51.26
C LEU A 257 57.81 -7.22 -51.85
N ASN A 258 56.73 -7.86 -52.32
CA ASN A 258 56.74 -9.20 -52.91
C ASN A 258 56.81 -9.17 -54.46
N VAL A 259 57.27 -8.07 -55.05
CA VAL A 259 57.57 -7.87 -56.48
C VAL A 259 59.07 -7.75 -56.64
#